data_AF-A0A1I1KTE7-F1
#
_entry.id   AF-A0A1I1KTE7-F1
#
_cell.length_a   1.000
_cell.length_b   1.000
_cell.length_c   1.000
_cell.angle_alpha   90.00
_cell.angle_beta   90.00
_cell.angle_gamma   90.00
#
_symmetry.space_group_name_H-M   'P 1'
#
loop_
_entity.id
_entity.type
_entity.pdbx_description
1 polymer ?
#
loop_
_entity_poly.entity_id
_entity_poly.type
_entity_poly.pdbx_seq_one_letter_code
_entity_poly.pdbx_strand_id
1 'polypeptide(L)'
;MEVVLGEVMNNVVEHAYPCRASGYLSIAIDPAGDAINLNVEDNGAAMPNQVLPPGHPQDLDVTLHDLPEGGFGWLLIRELADDLRYERKNGRNLLTFSLAKSGKF
;
A
#
# COMPACT_ATOMS: atom_id res chain seq x y z
N MET A 1 -4.86 -6.23 -10.21
CA MET A 1 -3.81 -6.87 -9.39
C MET A 1 -2.49 -6.12 -9.48
N GLU A 2 -1.90 -5.97 -10.67
CA GLU A 2 -0.61 -5.29 -10.87
C GLU A 2 -0.58 -3.85 -10.32
N VAL A 3 -1.65 -3.08 -10.55
CA VAL A 3 -1.73 -1.68 -10.11
C VAL A 3 -1.66 -1.52 -8.58
N VAL A 4 -2.36 -2.37 -7.81
CA VAL A 4 -2.36 -2.30 -6.34
C VAL A 4 -0.97 -2.61 -5.78
N LEU A 5 -0.30 -3.63 -6.32
CA LEU A 5 1.05 -3.98 -5.87
C LEU A 5 2.05 -2.89 -6.21
N GLY A 6 1.97 -2.32 -7.42
CA GLY A 6 2.78 -1.18 -7.84
C GLY A 6 2.62 0.01 -6.90
N GLU A 7 1.38 0.33 -6.54
CA GLU A 7 1.05 1.42 -5.63
C GLU A 7 1.56 1.19 -4.20
N VAL A 8 1.40 -0.03 -3.67
CA VAL A 8 1.94 -0.40 -2.35
C VAL A 8 3.47 -0.28 -2.35
N MET A 9 4.14 -0.74 -3.41
CA MET A 9 5.59 -0.62 -3.51
C MET A 9 6.02 0.84 -3.61
N ASN A 10 5.31 1.66 -4.39
CA ASN A 10 5.63 3.09 -4.51
C ASN A 10 5.50 3.80 -3.16
N ASN A 11 4.40 3.54 -2.44
CA ASN A 11 4.18 4.06 -1.09
C ASN A 11 5.32 3.69 -0.13
N VAL A 12 5.83 2.46 -0.19
CA VAL A 12 6.96 2.04 0.67
C VAL A 12 8.23 2.80 0.28
N VAL A 13 8.56 2.89 -1.00
CA VAL A 13 9.80 3.54 -1.47
C VAL A 13 9.78 5.04 -1.15
N GLU A 14 8.68 5.73 -1.43
CA GLU A 14 8.56 7.18 -1.25
C GLU A 14 8.50 7.58 0.22
N HIS A 15 7.78 6.81 1.05
CA HIS A 15 7.47 7.24 2.43
C HIS A 15 8.26 6.50 3.52
N ALA A 16 8.67 5.25 3.29
CA ALA A 16 9.38 4.49 4.32
C ALA A 16 10.89 4.81 4.32
N TYR A 17 11.46 5.35 3.24
CA TYR A 17 12.89 5.61 3.11
C TYR A 17 13.27 7.07 2.78
N PRO A 18 12.70 8.08 3.46
CA PRO A 18 13.11 9.47 3.22
C PRO A 18 14.60 9.60 3.57
N CYS A 19 15.40 9.93 2.56
CA CYS A 19 16.85 10.13 2.68
C CYS A 19 17.69 8.86 2.96
N ARG A 20 17.20 7.65 2.69
CA ARG A 20 18.01 6.42 2.71
C ARG A 20 18.24 5.87 1.31
N ALA A 21 19.50 5.55 1.00
CA ALA A 21 19.89 4.94 -0.28
C ALA A 21 19.53 3.44 -0.38
N SER A 22 19.26 2.79 0.75
CA SER A 22 18.90 1.36 0.81
C SER A 22 17.94 1.06 1.95
N GLY A 23 17.16 0.00 1.74
CA GLY A 23 16.12 -0.48 2.64
C GLY A 23 15.84 -1.96 2.40
N TYR A 24 15.14 -2.58 3.34
CA TYR A 24 14.64 -3.94 3.17
C TYR A 24 13.17 -3.88 2.74
N LEU A 25 12.83 -4.57 1.66
CA LEU A 25 11.46 -4.79 1.24
C LEU A 25 11.31 -6.27 0.91
N SER A 26 10.30 -6.91 1.50
CA SER A 26 9.92 -8.28 1.20
C SER A 26 8.44 -8.34 0.86
N ILE A 27 8.12 -9.14 -0.14
CA ILE A 27 6.76 -9.36 -0.60
C ILE A 27 6.56 -10.87 -0.64
N ALA A 28 5.64 -11.38 0.17
CA ALA A 28 5.16 -12.74 0.09
C ALA A 28 3.78 -12.75 -0.57
N ILE A 29 3.60 -13.67 -1.52
CA ILE A 29 2.35 -13.86 -2.26
C ILE A 29 1.91 -15.30 -2.08
N ASP A 30 0.78 -15.50 -1.41
CA ASP A 30 0.21 -16.83 -1.15
C ASP A 30 -1.12 -16.97 -1.88
N PRO A 31 -1.21 -17.82 -2.93
CA PRO A 31 -2.47 -18.09 -3.60
C PRO A 31 -3.49 -18.75 -2.66
N ALA A 32 -4.71 -18.21 -2.59
CA ALA A 32 -5.78 -18.69 -1.72
C ALA A 32 -7.11 -18.77 -2.47
N GLY A 33 -7.41 -19.92 -3.09
CA GLY A 33 -8.66 -20.12 -3.84
C GLY A 33 -8.81 -19.09 -4.97
N ASP A 34 -9.85 -18.27 -4.90
CA ASP A 34 -10.12 -17.17 -5.84
C ASP A 34 -9.50 -15.83 -5.41
N ALA A 35 -8.60 -15.83 -4.45
CA ALA A 35 -7.86 -14.66 -4.00
C ALA A 35 -6.35 -14.93 -3.94
N ILE A 36 -5.57 -13.87 -3.79
CA ILE A 36 -4.17 -13.91 -3.38
C ILE A 36 -4.01 -13.16 -2.06
N ASN A 37 -3.28 -13.74 -1.12
CA ASN A 37 -2.87 -13.07 0.09
C ASN A 37 -1.50 -12.44 -0.12
N LEU A 38 -1.38 -11.19 0.31
CA LEU A 38 -0.19 -10.38 0.18
C LEU A 38 0.29 -9.98 1.57
N ASN A 39 1.58 -10.17 1.80
CA ASN A 39 2.28 -9.65 2.97
C ASN A 39 3.48 -8.85 2.50
N VAL A 40 3.47 -7.56 2.78
CA VAL A 40 4.54 -6.62 2.45
C VAL A 40 5.22 -6.20 3.75
N GLU A 41 6.52 -6.48 3.84
CA GLU A 41 7.34 -6.14 4.99
C GLU A 41 8.45 -5.18 4.60
N ASP A 42 8.61 -4.09 5.34
CA ASP A 42 9.73 -3.16 5.17
C ASP A 42 10.34 -2.70 6.51
N ASN A 43 11.61 -2.27 6.49
CA ASN A 43 12.31 -1.76 7.68
C ASN A 43 12.48 -0.24 7.69
N GLY A 44 11.66 0.46 6.90
CA GLY A 44 11.66 1.91 6.82
C GLY A 44 10.92 2.57 7.99
N ALA A 45 10.67 3.87 7.84
CA ALA A 45 9.90 4.68 8.78
C ALA A 45 8.49 4.10 8.99
N ALA A 46 8.01 4.12 10.23
CA ALA A 46 6.64 3.74 10.52
C ALA A 46 5.65 4.71 9.87
N MET A 47 4.44 4.24 9.56
CA MET A 47 3.36 5.15 9.15
C MET A 47 3.09 6.17 10.27
N PRO A 48 2.69 7.41 9.94
CA PRO A 48 2.29 8.39 10.94
C PRO A 48 1.26 7.82 11.92
N ASN A 49 1.49 8.02 13.21
CA ASN A 49 0.68 7.44 14.30
C ASN A 49 0.57 5.90 14.29
N GLN A 50 1.37 5.20 13.48
CA GLN A 50 1.33 3.75 13.28
C GLN A 50 -0.05 3.22 12.84
N VAL A 51 -0.77 4.00 12.05
CA VAL A 51 -2.07 3.63 11.49
C VAL A 51 -2.07 3.76 9.98
N LEU A 52 -2.92 2.97 9.31
CA LEU A 52 -3.15 3.11 7.88
C LEU A 52 -3.64 4.53 7.57
N PRO A 53 -3.03 5.22 6.60
CA PRO A 53 -3.56 6.47 6.12
C PRO A 53 -5.00 6.32 5.62
N PRO A 54 -5.86 7.33 5.80
CA PRO A 54 -7.18 7.33 5.21
C PRO A 54 -7.06 7.36 3.68
N GLY A 55 -7.88 6.56 3.00
CA GLY A 55 -8.10 6.71 1.56
C GLY A 55 -9.15 7.79 1.35
N HIS A 56 -8.75 9.05 1.42
CA HIS A 56 -9.70 10.14 1.12
C HIS A 56 -9.96 10.18 -0.38
N PRO A 57 -11.23 10.28 -0.82
CA PRO A 57 -11.53 10.67 -2.19
C PRO A 57 -10.89 12.04 -2.40
N GLN A 58 -9.93 12.12 -3.32
CA GLN A 58 -9.38 13.39 -3.73
C GLN A 58 -10.18 13.90 -4.92
N ASP A 59 -10.38 15.21 -4.95
CA ASP A 59 -11.10 15.85 -6.02
C ASP A 59 -10.28 15.69 -7.30
N LEU A 60 -10.79 14.89 -8.23
CA LEU A 60 -10.14 14.60 -9.51
C LEU A 60 -10.47 15.69 -10.55
N ASP A 61 -11.34 16.64 -10.22
CA ASP A 61 -11.68 17.80 -11.04
C ASP A 61 -10.66 18.93 -10.85
N VAL A 62 -9.37 18.56 -10.82
CA VAL A 62 -8.22 19.45 -10.73
C VAL A 62 -7.32 19.22 -11.93
N THR A 63 -6.49 20.22 -12.28
CA THR A 63 -5.61 20.06 -13.44
C THR A 63 -4.58 18.96 -13.19
N LEU A 64 -4.00 18.38 -14.25
CA LEU A 64 -2.96 17.35 -14.13
C LEU A 64 -1.76 17.76 -13.26
N HIS A 65 -1.50 19.07 -13.13
CA HIS A 65 -0.44 19.63 -12.28
C HIS A 65 -0.86 19.85 -10.82
N ASP A 66 -2.16 19.82 -10.56
CA ASP A 66 -2.75 19.97 -9.24
C ASP A 66 -3.25 18.63 -8.69
N LEU A 67 -2.98 17.50 -9.37
CA LEU A 67 -3.25 16.19 -8.81
C LEU A 67 -2.52 16.10 -7.47
N PRO A 68 -3.23 15.88 -6.36
CA PRO A 68 -2.56 15.70 -5.09
C PRO A 68 -1.59 14.52 -5.17
N GLU A 69 -0.30 14.81 -4.93
CA GLU A 69 0.82 13.84 -4.96
C GLU A 69 0.73 12.75 -3.85
N GLY A 70 -0.38 12.68 -3.12
CA GLY A 70 -0.57 11.68 -2.08
C GLY A 70 -2.03 11.54 -1.68
N GLY A 71 -2.57 10.32 -1.81
CA GLY A 71 -3.93 9.97 -1.39
C GLY A 71 -4.64 8.98 -2.31
N PHE A 72 -4.35 9.04 -3.61
CA PHE A 72 -4.89 8.09 -4.61
C PHE A 72 -4.50 6.65 -4.33
N GLY A 73 -3.27 6.43 -3.88
CA GLY A 73 -2.79 5.09 -3.62
C GLY A 73 -3.57 4.37 -2.54
N TRP A 74 -3.79 5.05 -1.41
CA TRP A 74 -4.55 4.47 -0.30
C TRP A 74 -6.03 4.31 -0.61
N LEU A 75 -6.62 5.19 -1.42
CA LEU A 75 -7.98 4.98 -1.91
C LEU A 75 -8.05 3.71 -2.78
N LEU A 76 -7.17 3.59 -3.77
CA LEU A 76 -7.15 2.43 -4.67
C LEU A 76 -6.86 1.12 -3.93
N ILE A 77 -5.88 1.13 -3.02
CA ILE A 77 -5.55 -0.03 -2.18
C ILE A 77 -6.77 -0.41 -1.34
N ARG A 78 -7.49 0.55 -0.75
CA ARG A 78 -8.68 0.25 0.08
C ARG A 78 -9.88 -0.26 -0.72
N GLU A 79 -10.09 0.23 -1.94
CA GLU A 79 -11.18 -0.22 -2.81
C GLU A 79 -10.96 -1.64 -3.34
N LEU A 80 -9.71 -1.97 -3.68
CA LEU A 80 -9.38 -3.24 -4.32
C LEU A 80 -8.96 -4.33 -3.33
N ALA A 81 -8.43 -3.95 -2.16
CA ALA A 81 -7.95 -4.89 -1.16
C ALA A 81 -9.02 -5.25 -0.12
N ASP A 82 -9.14 -6.54 0.15
CA ASP A 82 -9.91 -7.07 1.25
C ASP A 82 -8.99 -7.35 2.45
N ASP A 83 -9.52 -7.22 3.68
CA ASP A 83 -8.79 -7.47 4.93
C ASP A 83 -7.47 -6.68 5.09
N LEU A 84 -7.41 -5.46 4.55
CA LEU A 84 -6.23 -4.58 4.66
C LEU A 84 -5.90 -4.23 6.13
N ARG A 85 -4.71 -4.62 6.57
CA ARG A 85 -4.21 -4.40 7.93
C ARG A 85 -2.76 -3.94 7.91
N TYR A 86 -2.44 -3.06 8.85
CA TYR A 86 -1.08 -2.62 9.11
C TYR A 86 -0.71 -2.91 10.57
N GLU A 87 0.50 -3.39 10.78
CA GLU A 87 1.11 -3.54 12.09
C GLU A 87 2.56 -3.05 12.02
N ARG A 88 3.01 -2.34 13.07
CA ARG A 88 4.44 -2.09 13.29
C ARG A 88 4.95 -3.08 14.33
N LYS A 89 5.90 -3.94 13.96
CA LYS A 89 6.46 -4.96 14.85
C LYS A 89 7.96 -5.07 14.71
N ASN A 90 8.69 -5.05 15.83
CA ASN A 90 10.15 -5.20 15.88
C ASN A 90 10.90 -4.24 14.92
N GLY A 91 10.42 -3.01 14.79
CA GLY A 91 11.02 -2.02 13.89
C GLY A 91 10.74 -2.24 12.40
N ARG A 92 9.73 -3.06 12.06
CA ARG A 92 9.31 -3.32 10.69
C ARG A 92 7.84 -3.02 10.49
N ASN A 93 7.51 -2.50 9.32
CA ASN A 93 6.15 -2.31 8.83
C ASN A 93 5.69 -3.63 8.23
N LEU A 94 4.50 -4.08 8.62
CA LEU A 94 3.84 -5.24 8.04
C LEU A 94 2.50 -4.77 7.50
N LEU A 95 2.32 -4.89 6.18
CA LEU A 95 1.06 -4.61 5.51
C LEU A 95 0.53 -5.92 4.93
N THR A 96 -0.63 -6.35 5.41
CA THR A 96 -1.27 -7.60 4.97
C THR A 96 -2.63 -7.32 4.36
N PHE A 97 -2.95 -7.96 3.24
CA PHE A 97 -4.25 -7.84 2.59
C PHE A 97 -4.47 -8.98 1.61
N SER A 98 -5.69 -9.12 1.10
CA SER A 98 -6.02 -10.04 0.02
C SER A 98 -6.58 -9.31 -1.20
N LEU A 99 -6.38 -9.89 -2.38
CA LEU A 99 -6.96 -9.42 -3.64
C LEU A 99 -7.68 -10.57 -4.33
N ALA A 100 -8.90 -10.34 -4.81
CA ALA A 100 -9.58 -11.28 -5.68
C ALA A 100 -8.79 -11.49 -7.00
N LYS A 101 -8.72 -12.75 -7.47
CA LYS A 101 -8.07 -13.15 -8.72
C LYS A 101 -8.86 -12.70 -9.94
N SER A 102 -10.18 -12.72 -9.85
CA SER A 102 -11.09 -12.02 -10.76
C SER A 102 -11.28 -10.59 -10.26
N GLY A 103 -11.06 -9.60 -11.12
CA GLY A 103 -11.24 -8.20 -10.75
C GLY A 103 -12.65 -7.92 -10.25
N LYS A 104 -12.79 -7.06 -9.24
CA LYS A 104 -14.08 -6.47 -8.85
C LYS A 104 -14.47 -5.44 -9.92
N PHE A 105 -15.04 -5.89 -11.04
CA PHE A 105 -15.67 -5.04 -12.06
C PHE A 105 -16.87 -5.76 -12.67
#